data_AF-A0A519T7B5-F1
#
_entry.id   AF-A0A519T7B5-F1
#
_cell.length_a   1.000
_cell.length_b   1.000
_cell.length_c   1.000
_cell.angle_alpha   90.00
_cell.angle_beta   90.00
_cell.angle_gamma   90.00
#
_symmetry.space_group_name_H-M   'P 1'
#
loop_
_entity.id
_entity.type
_entity.pdbx_description
1 polymer ?
#
loop_
_entity_poly.entity_id
_entity_poly.type
_entity_poly.pdbx_seq_one_letter_code
_entity_poly.pdbx_strand_id
1 'polypeptide(L)'
;MSPVLRKTLKIIGYPAATLVGVVALYYGVAQVLSRIPVAAEPTQEAATVPFFIYSNGVHTDLVMPVKSRFIDWSEQLPYSNTQAHDSTYEYVGVGWGDKGFYLDTPTWAQLKPSTAVRAGFWLSSTLMHATFYRASDLTSGPRCVPLSLTPDQYRRLIAYVEKSFQRDATGQFNWLPGHSYADHDAFYEA
;
A
#
# COMPACT_ATOMS: atom_id res chain seq x y z
N MET A 1 -17.47 -35.97 35.46
CA MET A 1 -17.35 -35.88 33.98
C MET A 1 -17.01 -37.24 33.43
N SER A 2 -17.70 -37.71 32.38
CA SER A 2 -17.37 -39.00 31.76
C SER A 2 -15.98 -38.94 31.10
N PRO A 3 -15.24 -40.06 31.04
CA PRO A 3 -13.93 -40.13 30.37
C PRO A 3 -14.00 -39.69 28.90
N VAL A 4 -15.12 -39.99 28.24
CA VAL A 4 -15.42 -39.59 26.85
C VAL A 4 -15.53 -38.07 26.74
N LEU A 5 -16.30 -37.42 27.62
CA LEU A 5 -16.44 -35.96 27.64
C LEU A 5 -15.10 -35.24 27.88
N ARG A 6 -14.27 -35.76 28.79
CA ARG A 6 -12.93 -35.21 29.05
C ARG A 6 -12.00 -35.34 27.84
N LYS A 7 -12.07 -36.46 27.12
CA LYS A 7 -11.24 -36.71 25.92
C LYS A 7 -11.68 -35.81 24.76
N THR A 8 -12.99 -35.67 24.53
CA THR A 8 -13.55 -34.77 23.52
C THR A 8 -13.19 -33.30 23.79
N LEU A 9 -13.33 -32.83 25.04
CA LEU A 9 -12.96 -31.46 25.42
C LEU A 9 -11.47 -31.18 25.21
N LYS A 10 -10.58 -32.15 25.43
CA LYS A 10 -9.15 -32.00 25.13
C LYS A 10 -8.87 -31.94 23.62
N ILE A 11 -9.50 -32.82 22.84
CA ILE A 11 -9.32 -32.88 21.39
C ILE A 11 -9.77 -31.58 20.70
N ILE A 12 -10.81 -30.93 21.21
CA ILE A 12 -11.29 -29.65 20.67
C ILE A 12 -10.57 -28.46 21.33
N GLY A 13 -10.35 -28.54 22.64
CA GLY A 13 -9.79 -27.45 23.44
C GLY A 13 -8.34 -27.15 23.13
N TYR A 14 -7.49 -28.17 22.90
CA TYR A 14 -6.09 -27.92 22.57
C TYR A 14 -5.92 -27.21 21.21
N PRO A 15 -6.52 -27.66 20.09
CA PRO A 15 -6.43 -26.94 18.82
C PRO A 15 -7.00 -25.52 18.89
N ALA A 16 -8.14 -25.34 19.56
CA ALA A 16 -8.74 -24.01 19.72
C ALA A 16 -7.83 -23.08 20.54
N ALA A 17 -7.29 -23.56 21.67
CA ALA A 17 -6.35 -22.79 22.49
C ALA A 17 -5.05 -22.51 21.75
N THR A 18 -4.54 -23.46 20.95
CA THR A 18 -3.36 -23.26 20.10
C THR A 18 -3.63 -22.20 19.05
N LEU A 19 -4.77 -22.25 18.34
CA LEU A 19 -5.11 -21.24 17.34
C LEU A 19 -5.20 -19.85 17.97
N VAL A 20 -5.91 -19.71 19.08
CA VAL A 20 -6.02 -18.44 19.82
C VAL A 20 -4.63 -17.98 20.30
N GLY A 21 -3.82 -18.90 20.81
CA GLY A 21 -2.45 -18.61 21.27
C GLY A 21 -1.55 -18.12 20.13
N VAL A 22 -1.62 -18.73 18.95
CA VAL A 22 -0.86 -18.30 17.76
C VAL A 22 -1.31 -16.93 17.28
N VAL A 23 -2.62 -16.68 17.21
CA VAL A 23 -3.17 -15.37 16.82
C VAL A 23 -2.76 -14.29 17.83
N ALA A 24 -2.89 -14.56 19.13
CA ALA A 24 -2.50 -13.64 20.19
C ALA A 24 -0.98 -13.36 20.17
N LEU A 25 -0.16 -14.39 19.95
CA LEU A 25 1.29 -14.24 19.80
C LEU A 25 1.63 -13.38 18.58
N TYR A 26 1.01 -13.64 17.43
CA TYR A 26 1.20 -12.85 16.22
C TYR A 26 0.88 -11.37 16.46
N TYR A 27 -0.30 -11.07 17.01
CA TYR A 27 -0.67 -9.68 17.33
C TYR A 27 0.25 -9.06 18.38
N GLY A 28 0.65 -9.82 19.41
CA GLY A 28 1.58 -9.35 20.42
C GLY A 28 2.94 -8.97 19.83
N VAL A 29 3.50 -9.83 18.98
CA VAL A 29 4.75 -9.57 18.26
C VAL A 29 4.60 -8.37 17.33
N ALA A 30 3.53 -8.31 16.54
CA ALA A 30 3.28 -7.18 15.64
C ALA A 30 3.19 -5.85 16.39
N GLN A 31 2.49 -5.81 17.53
CA GLN A 31 2.36 -4.63 18.38
C GLN A 31 3.68 -4.20 19.02
N VAL A 32 4.53 -5.14 19.42
CA VAL A 32 5.85 -4.82 19.98
C VAL A 32 6.77 -4.30 18.88
N LEU A 33 6.90 -5.05 17.78
CA LEU A 33 7.84 -4.72 16.70
C LEU A 33 7.45 -3.44 15.96
N SER A 34 6.16 -3.16 15.75
CA SER A 34 5.70 -1.93 15.08
C SER A 34 6.02 -0.65 15.86
N ARG A 35 6.36 -0.76 17.16
CA ARG A 35 6.71 0.37 18.03
C ARG A 35 8.21 0.56 18.20
N ILE A 36 9.04 -0.31 17.63
CA ILE A 36 10.50 -0.17 17.65
C ILE A 36 10.87 0.73 16.47
N PRO A 37 11.28 1.99 16.70
CA PRO A 37 11.67 2.88 15.62
C PRO A 37 12.99 2.44 15.01
N VAL A 38 13.15 2.71 13.71
CA VAL A 38 14.44 2.59 13.03
C VAL A 38 15.12 3.95 13.06
N ALA A 39 16.42 3.97 13.36
CA ALA A 39 17.20 5.20 13.31
C ALA A 39 17.25 5.73 11.87
N ALA A 40 17.12 7.06 11.71
CA ALA A 40 17.31 7.69 10.42
C ALA A 40 18.73 7.43 9.90
N GLU A 41 18.86 7.26 8.59
CA GLU A 41 20.16 7.15 7.93
C GLU A 41 20.95 8.46 8.12
N PRO A 42 22.19 8.40 8.62
CA PRO A 42 23.03 9.59 8.75
C PRO A 42 23.32 10.20 7.37
N THR A 43 23.06 11.49 7.22
CA THR A 43 23.34 12.23 5.99
C THR A 43 23.75 13.66 6.31
N GLN A 44 24.63 14.20 5.47
CA GLN A 44 25.02 15.62 5.50
C GLN A 44 24.23 16.44 4.47
N GLU A 45 23.48 15.76 3.59
CA GLU A 45 22.67 16.40 2.56
C GLU A 45 21.35 16.92 3.15
N ALA A 46 20.95 18.13 2.78
CA ALA A 46 19.70 18.72 3.25
C ALA A 46 18.49 17.96 2.67
N ALA A 47 17.58 17.54 3.56
CA ALA A 47 16.31 16.95 3.19
C ALA A 47 15.35 18.03 2.67
N THR A 48 15.16 18.09 1.36
CA THR A 48 14.47 19.21 0.67
C THR A 48 13.31 18.75 -0.21
N VAL A 49 13.17 17.45 -0.47
CA VAL A 49 12.06 16.92 -1.26
C VAL A 49 10.89 16.57 -0.34
N PRO A 50 9.71 17.18 -0.50
CA PRO A 50 8.54 16.82 0.31
C PRO A 50 8.11 15.40 -0.02
N PHE A 51 7.78 14.64 1.02
CA PHE A 51 7.35 13.24 0.92
C PHE A 51 6.32 12.96 2.00
N PHE A 52 5.33 12.13 1.72
CA PHE A 52 4.32 11.78 2.72
C PHE A 52 4.03 10.30 2.72
N ILE A 53 3.75 9.77 3.90
CA ILE A 53 3.12 8.45 4.05
C ILE A 53 1.65 8.72 4.32
N TYR A 54 0.78 8.31 3.40
CA TYR A 54 -0.66 8.55 3.49
C TYR A 54 -1.42 7.24 3.61
N SER A 55 -2.36 7.15 4.55
CA SER A 55 -3.23 5.98 4.70
C SER A 55 -4.70 6.35 4.52
N ASN A 56 -5.39 5.59 3.67
CA ASN A 56 -6.84 5.66 3.54
C ASN A 56 -7.59 4.76 4.54
N GLY A 57 -6.87 4.09 5.46
CA GLY A 57 -7.40 3.14 6.44
C GLY A 57 -7.35 1.68 6.00
N VAL A 58 -7.10 1.41 4.72
CA VAL A 58 -6.93 0.06 4.17
C VAL A 58 -5.56 -0.10 3.53
N HIS A 59 -5.15 0.90 2.75
CA HIS A 59 -3.88 0.99 2.06
C HIS A 59 -3.05 2.14 2.62
N THR A 60 -1.74 2.04 2.39
CA THR A 60 -0.76 3.07 2.73
C THR A 60 0.08 3.35 1.49
N ASP A 61 0.11 4.61 1.09
CA ASP A 61 0.73 5.08 -0.13
C ASP A 61 1.95 5.94 0.16
N LEU A 62 2.93 5.86 -0.74
CA LEU A 62 4.10 6.71 -0.78
C LEU A 62 3.78 7.92 -1.66
N VAL A 63 3.58 9.08 -1.05
CA VAL A 63 3.14 10.29 -1.74
C VAL A 63 4.33 11.19 -2.07
N MET A 64 4.49 11.47 -3.35
CA MET A 64 5.62 12.17 -3.94
C MET A 64 5.13 13.34 -4.80
N PRO A 65 5.93 14.40 -5.01
CA PRO A 65 5.57 15.45 -5.95
C PRO A 65 5.52 14.86 -7.37
N VAL A 66 4.45 15.14 -8.12
CA VAL A 66 4.31 14.65 -9.50
C VAL A 66 5.49 15.09 -10.34
N LYS A 67 5.92 16.35 -10.19
CA LYS A 67 7.06 16.91 -10.91
C LYS A 67 8.16 17.34 -9.94
N SER A 68 9.38 16.96 -10.28
CA SER A 68 10.58 17.37 -9.57
C SER A 68 11.73 17.54 -10.57
N ARG A 69 12.88 18.04 -10.10
CA ARG A 69 14.10 18.07 -10.94
C ARG A 69 14.69 16.69 -11.26
N PHE A 70 14.16 15.61 -10.66
CA PHE A 70 14.70 14.26 -10.81
C PHE A 70 13.80 13.35 -11.66
N ILE A 71 12.51 13.61 -11.68
CA ILE A 71 11.50 12.84 -12.41
C ILE A 71 10.25 13.70 -12.63
N ASP A 72 9.57 13.45 -13.75
CA ASP A 72 8.19 13.85 -14.01
C ASP A 72 7.31 12.59 -14.07
N TRP A 73 6.61 12.30 -12.97
CA TRP A 73 5.74 11.13 -12.88
C TRP A 73 4.59 11.19 -13.88
N SER A 74 4.19 12.38 -14.35
CA SER A 74 3.09 12.51 -15.32
C SER A 74 3.43 11.94 -16.70
N GLU A 75 4.70 11.63 -16.98
CA GLU A 75 5.11 10.95 -18.21
C GLU A 75 4.77 9.45 -18.21
N GLN A 76 4.77 8.81 -17.04
CA GLN A 76 4.46 7.37 -16.86
C GLN A 76 3.07 7.14 -16.24
N LEU A 77 2.60 8.11 -15.46
CA LEU A 77 1.30 8.15 -14.78
C LEU A 77 0.53 9.37 -15.29
N PRO A 78 0.13 9.43 -16.56
CA PRO A 78 -0.51 10.62 -17.10
C PRO A 78 -1.90 10.82 -16.48
N TYR A 79 -2.29 12.08 -16.27
CA TYR A 79 -3.64 12.42 -15.80
C TYR A 79 -4.73 11.93 -16.77
N SER A 80 -4.41 11.65 -18.03
CA SER A 80 -5.33 10.99 -18.99
C SER A 80 -5.78 9.60 -18.54
N ASN A 81 -5.07 8.96 -17.60
CA ASN A 81 -5.43 7.65 -17.07
C ASN A 81 -6.43 7.73 -15.92
N THR A 82 -6.65 8.93 -15.34
CA THR A 82 -7.69 9.17 -14.33
C THR A 82 -8.97 9.63 -15.00
N GLN A 83 -10.11 9.52 -14.32
CA GLN A 83 -11.40 9.96 -14.87
C GLN A 83 -11.53 11.49 -14.89
N ALA A 84 -10.91 12.18 -13.92
CA ALA A 84 -10.98 13.63 -13.77
C ALA A 84 -10.12 14.37 -14.80
N HIS A 85 -9.05 13.73 -15.32
CA HIS A 85 -8.10 14.36 -16.25
C HIS A 85 -7.53 15.70 -15.76
N ASP A 86 -7.45 15.88 -14.44
CA ASP A 86 -7.12 17.17 -13.83
C ASP A 86 -5.61 17.29 -13.59
N SER A 87 -4.94 18.17 -14.33
CA SER A 87 -3.51 18.43 -14.18
C SER A 87 -3.16 19.38 -13.02
N THR A 88 -4.13 19.81 -12.21
CA THR A 88 -3.89 20.68 -11.04
C THR A 88 -3.41 19.88 -9.82
N TYR A 89 -3.46 18.55 -9.86
CA TYR A 89 -2.91 17.71 -8.79
C TYR A 89 -1.38 17.73 -8.79
N GLU A 90 -0.80 18.08 -7.66
CA GLU A 90 0.65 18.33 -7.52
C GLU A 90 1.41 17.13 -6.96
N TYR A 91 0.70 16.17 -6.36
CA TYR A 91 1.26 14.99 -5.73
C TYR A 91 0.63 13.70 -6.27
N VAL A 92 1.41 12.63 -6.27
CA VAL A 92 0.96 11.27 -6.58
C VAL A 92 1.35 10.34 -5.45
N GLY A 93 0.36 9.65 -4.89
CA GLY A 93 0.52 8.53 -3.98
C GLY A 93 0.61 7.23 -4.77
N VAL A 94 1.61 6.42 -4.47
CA VAL A 94 1.78 5.09 -5.05
C VAL A 94 1.68 4.02 -3.96
N GLY A 95 0.76 3.08 -4.16
CA GLY A 95 0.52 1.92 -3.31
C GLY A 95 0.59 0.60 -4.08
N TRP A 96 0.86 -0.50 -3.36
CA TRP A 96 0.98 -1.87 -3.88
C TRP A 96 0.07 -2.80 -3.08
N GLY A 97 -0.50 -3.80 -3.74
CA GLY A 97 -1.41 -4.71 -3.08
C GLY A 97 -1.98 -5.78 -4.00
N ASP A 98 -2.73 -6.69 -3.41
CA ASP A 98 -3.30 -7.83 -4.12
C ASP A 98 -4.33 -7.40 -5.18
N LYS A 99 -4.20 -7.91 -6.40
CA LYS A 99 -5.10 -7.59 -7.53
C LYS A 99 -6.55 -7.95 -7.24
N GLY A 100 -6.80 -9.13 -6.67
CA GLY A 100 -8.15 -9.56 -6.33
C GLY A 100 -8.73 -8.68 -5.21
N PHE A 101 -7.90 -8.30 -4.23
CA PHE A 101 -8.33 -7.39 -3.18
C PHE A 101 -8.67 -6.00 -3.74
N TYR A 102 -7.82 -5.42 -4.60
CA TYR A 102 -8.07 -4.12 -5.22
C TYR A 102 -9.31 -4.11 -6.13
N LEU A 103 -9.50 -5.13 -6.95
CA LEU A 103 -10.55 -5.12 -7.97
C LEU A 103 -11.88 -5.70 -7.47
N ASP A 104 -11.84 -6.73 -6.62
CA ASP A 104 -13.06 -7.42 -6.18
C ASP A 104 -13.56 -6.96 -4.80
N THR A 105 -12.77 -6.15 -4.07
CA THR A 105 -13.12 -5.68 -2.72
C THR A 105 -13.06 -4.15 -2.58
N PRO A 106 -13.89 -3.37 -3.31
CA PRO A 106 -13.97 -1.92 -3.11
C PRO A 106 -14.35 -1.52 -1.67
N THR A 107 -15.14 -2.37 -0.99
CA THR A 107 -15.50 -2.20 0.42
C THR A 107 -15.28 -3.49 1.20
N TRP A 108 -14.96 -3.39 2.49
CA TRP A 108 -14.81 -4.56 3.37
C TRP A 108 -16.04 -5.49 3.38
N ALA A 109 -17.23 -4.94 3.17
CA ALA A 109 -18.47 -5.70 3.09
C ALA A 109 -18.52 -6.64 1.87
N GLN A 110 -17.71 -6.38 0.84
CA GLN A 110 -17.65 -7.15 -0.39
C GLN A 110 -16.51 -8.18 -0.39
N LEU A 111 -15.76 -8.30 0.72
CA LEU A 111 -14.63 -9.22 0.83
C LEU A 111 -15.12 -10.67 0.72
N LYS A 112 -14.77 -11.32 -0.40
CA LYS A 112 -15.04 -12.75 -0.59
C LYS A 112 -14.01 -13.56 0.20
N PRO A 113 -14.42 -14.64 0.90
CA PRO A 113 -13.49 -15.53 1.58
C PRO A 113 -12.40 -16.10 0.66
N SER A 114 -12.74 -16.36 -0.62
CA SER A 114 -11.78 -16.81 -1.63
C SER A 114 -10.71 -15.76 -1.93
N THR A 115 -11.09 -14.48 -1.99
CA THR A 115 -10.15 -13.37 -2.20
C THR A 115 -9.25 -13.22 -0.98
N ALA A 116 -9.80 -13.28 0.24
CA ALA A 116 -9.03 -13.23 1.48
C ALA A 116 -8.00 -14.36 1.58
N VAL A 117 -8.38 -15.59 1.23
CA VAL A 117 -7.47 -16.75 1.21
C VAL A 117 -6.40 -16.56 0.14
N ARG A 118 -6.76 -16.17 -1.08
CA ARG A 118 -5.77 -15.97 -2.15
C ARG A 118 -4.75 -14.89 -1.80
N ALA A 119 -5.22 -13.72 -1.34
CA ALA A 119 -4.35 -12.63 -0.90
C ALA A 119 -3.49 -13.05 0.30
N GLY A 120 -4.08 -13.72 1.30
CA GLY A 120 -3.37 -14.15 2.51
C GLY A 120 -2.30 -15.23 2.28
N PHE A 121 -2.42 -16.00 1.21
CA PHE A 121 -1.46 -17.05 0.82
C PHE A 121 -0.65 -16.73 -0.45
N TRP A 122 -0.66 -15.46 -0.89
CA TRP A 122 0.13 -15.00 -2.04
C TRP A 122 -0.20 -15.70 -3.37
N LEU A 123 -1.45 -16.13 -3.54
CA LEU A 123 -1.93 -16.90 -4.70
C LEU A 123 -2.52 -16.02 -5.81
N SER A 124 -2.19 -14.73 -5.81
CA SER A 124 -2.72 -13.72 -6.72
C SER A 124 -1.62 -12.73 -7.10
N SER A 125 -1.82 -12.07 -8.24
CA SER A 125 -0.89 -11.05 -8.71
C SER A 125 -1.07 -9.74 -7.94
N THR A 126 -0.10 -8.84 -8.09
CA THR A 126 -0.10 -7.52 -7.46
C THR A 126 -0.60 -6.46 -8.46
N LEU A 127 -1.25 -5.42 -7.97
CA LEU A 127 -1.49 -4.18 -8.71
C LEU A 127 -0.80 -3.01 -8.04
N MET A 128 -0.50 -2.04 -8.89
CA MET A 128 -0.11 -0.70 -8.55
C MET A 128 -1.32 0.21 -8.52
N HIS A 129 -1.43 0.99 -7.46
CA HIS A 129 -2.44 2.03 -7.33
C HIS A 129 -1.76 3.40 -7.33
N ALA A 130 -2.16 4.29 -8.23
CA ALA A 130 -1.68 5.66 -8.30
C ALA A 130 -2.85 6.61 -8.02
N THR A 131 -2.78 7.38 -6.94
CA THR A 131 -3.80 8.35 -6.53
C THR A 131 -3.22 9.76 -6.52
N PHE A 132 -3.93 10.73 -7.08
CA PHE A 132 -3.45 12.11 -7.19
C PHE A 132 -4.01 13.02 -6.08
N TYR A 133 -3.16 13.88 -5.52
CA TYR A 133 -3.51 14.74 -4.38
C TYR A 133 -3.11 16.19 -4.62
N ARG A 134 -3.93 17.13 -4.11
CA ARG A 134 -3.56 18.54 -3.99
C ARG A 134 -2.83 18.73 -2.68
N ALA A 135 -2.02 19.80 -2.58
CA ALA A 135 -1.34 20.12 -1.32
C ALA A 135 -2.32 20.26 -0.13
N SER A 136 -3.54 20.76 -0.38
CA SER A 136 -4.60 20.87 0.63
C SER A 136 -5.05 19.54 1.22
N ASP A 137 -4.92 18.45 0.47
CA ASP A 137 -5.39 17.12 0.87
C ASP A 137 -4.40 16.43 1.83
N LEU A 138 -3.14 16.89 1.83
CA LEU A 138 -2.02 16.30 2.56
C LEU A 138 -1.78 16.98 3.92
N THR A 139 -2.86 17.25 4.65
CA THR A 139 -2.76 17.83 6.00
C THR A 139 -2.20 16.80 6.98
N SER A 140 -1.18 17.18 7.74
CA SER A 140 -0.53 16.33 8.75
C SER A 140 -1.52 15.79 9.79
N GLY A 141 -1.42 14.50 10.10
CA GLY A 141 -2.27 13.86 11.09
C GLY A 141 -2.05 12.35 11.18
N PRO A 142 -2.91 11.61 11.90
CA PRO A 142 -2.75 10.17 12.11
C PRO A 142 -2.72 9.34 10.82
N ARG A 143 -3.28 9.88 9.73
CA ARG A 143 -3.36 9.25 8.42
C ARG A 143 -2.36 9.82 7.40
N CYS A 144 -1.69 10.92 7.72
CA CYS A 144 -0.76 11.58 6.79
C CYS A 144 0.46 12.03 7.58
N VAL A 145 1.57 11.33 7.37
CA VAL A 145 2.84 11.63 8.04
C VAL A 145 3.74 12.36 7.04
N PRO A 146 3.97 13.68 7.23
CA PRO A 146 4.90 14.42 6.38
C PRO A 146 6.34 14.08 6.75
N LEU A 147 7.17 13.99 5.72
CA LEU A 147 8.59 13.71 5.77
C LEU A 147 9.31 14.59 4.74
N SER A 148 10.62 14.75 4.91
CA SER A 148 11.48 15.35 3.91
C SER A 148 12.58 14.36 3.55
N LEU A 149 12.80 14.16 2.26
CA LEU A 149 13.87 13.30 1.74
C LEU A 149 15.01 14.16 1.22
N THR A 150 16.24 13.66 1.36
CA THR A 150 17.35 14.20 0.58
C THR A 150 17.20 13.83 -0.89
N PRO A 151 17.81 14.61 -1.82
CA PRO A 151 17.94 14.23 -3.22
C PRO A 151 18.36 12.77 -3.45
N ASP A 152 19.36 12.28 -2.71
CA ASP A 152 19.81 10.89 -2.85
C ASP A 152 18.75 9.87 -2.44
N GLN A 153 18.13 10.08 -1.28
CA GLN A 153 17.04 9.24 -0.79
C GLN A 153 15.87 9.21 -1.78
N TYR A 154 15.52 10.37 -2.33
CA TYR A 154 14.44 10.46 -3.31
C TYR A 154 14.77 9.74 -4.61
N ARG A 155 16.01 9.81 -5.12
CA ARG A 155 16.43 9.03 -6.30
C ARG A 155 16.33 7.52 -6.06
N ARG A 156 16.70 7.04 -4.88
CA ARG A 156 16.55 5.62 -4.52
C ARG A 156 15.08 5.22 -4.43
N LEU A 157 14.23 6.09 -3.89
CA LEU A 157 12.79 5.88 -3.87
C LEU A 157 12.20 5.82 -5.28
N ILE A 158 12.56 6.76 -6.17
CA ILE A 158 12.15 6.75 -7.58
C ILE A 158 12.50 5.41 -8.23
N ALA A 159 13.76 4.99 -8.12
CA ALA A 159 14.22 3.74 -8.72
C ALA A 159 13.48 2.51 -8.16
N TYR A 160 13.17 2.51 -6.87
CA TYR A 160 12.36 1.46 -6.25
C TYR A 160 10.93 1.44 -6.80
N VAL A 161 10.29 2.61 -6.88
CA VAL A 161 8.93 2.76 -7.37
C VAL A 161 8.85 2.34 -8.84
N GLU A 162 9.71 2.87 -9.70
CA GLU A 162 9.73 2.53 -11.13
C GLU A 162 9.95 1.03 -11.40
N LYS A 163 10.80 0.37 -10.60
CA LYS A 163 11.07 -1.06 -10.73
C LYS A 163 9.87 -1.94 -10.35
N SER A 164 8.96 -1.39 -9.56
CA SER A 164 7.83 -2.11 -9.00
C SER A 164 6.57 -2.03 -9.88
N PHE A 165 6.62 -1.28 -10.98
CA PHE A 165 5.61 -1.33 -12.05
C PHE A 165 6.05 -2.33 -13.13
N GLN A 166 5.10 -3.09 -13.68
CA GLN A 166 5.30 -3.76 -14.96
C GLN A 166 5.20 -2.74 -16.10
N ARG A 167 6.08 -2.92 -17.08
CA ARG A 167 6.10 -2.10 -18.31
C ARG A 167 5.53 -2.89 -19.48
N ASP A 168 4.84 -2.17 -20.35
CA ASP A 168 4.34 -2.71 -21.62
C ASP A 168 5.45 -2.78 -22.69
N ALA A 169 5.09 -3.21 -23.90
CA ALA A 169 6.03 -3.32 -25.01
C ALA A 169 6.62 -1.97 -25.48
N THR A 170 6.01 -0.84 -25.10
CA THR A 170 6.48 0.51 -25.41
C THR A 170 7.36 1.09 -24.30
N GLY A 171 7.53 0.36 -23.19
CA GLY A 171 8.28 0.79 -22.01
C GLY A 171 7.48 1.64 -21.04
N GLN A 172 6.18 1.86 -21.27
CA GLN A 172 5.29 2.60 -20.38
C GLN A 172 4.76 1.71 -19.27
N PHE A 173 4.38 2.29 -18.14
CA PHE A 173 3.68 1.53 -17.10
C PHE A 173 2.38 0.94 -17.65
N ASN A 174 2.17 -0.34 -17.40
CA ASN A 174 1.05 -1.09 -17.95
C ASN A 174 -0.26 -0.72 -17.24
N TRP A 175 -0.94 0.30 -17.78
CA TRP A 175 -2.20 0.82 -17.25
C TRP A 175 -3.35 -0.17 -17.43
N LEU A 176 -4.17 -0.30 -16.38
CA LEU A 176 -5.37 -1.12 -16.36
C LEU A 176 -6.62 -0.22 -16.46
N PRO A 177 -7.16 0.01 -17.69
CA PRO A 177 -8.31 0.89 -17.88
C PRO A 177 -9.60 0.33 -17.26
N GLY A 178 -10.51 1.24 -16.87
CA GLY A 178 -11.85 0.88 -16.39
C GLY A 178 -11.94 0.50 -14.91
N HIS A 179 -10.84 0.62 -14.16
CA HIS A 179 -10.80 0.40 -12.72
C HIS A 179 -10.27 1.64 -12.01
N SER A 180 -10.97 2.09 -10.97
CA SER A 180 -10.57 3.17 -10.07
C SER A 180 -11.40 3.14 -8.79
N TYR A 181 -10.89 3.71 -7.71
CA TYR A 181 -11.63 3.94 -6.46
C TYR A 181 -12.29 5.31 -6.40
N ALA A 182 -11.70 6.29 -7.08
CA ALA A 182 -12.17 7.66 -7.21
C ALA A 182 -12.03 8.13 -8.68
N ASP A 183 -12.19 9.42 -8.90
CA ASP A 183 -12.00 10.05 -10.21
C ASP A 183 -10.55 10.48 -10.48
N HIS A 184 -9.71 10.52 -9.45
CA HIS A 184 -8.33 11.01 -9.48
C HIS A 184 -7.31 9.91 -9.21
N ASP A 185 -7.63 8.66 -9.53
CA ASP A 185 -6.74 7.51 -9.39
C ASP A 185 -6.80 6.57 -10.59
N ALA A 186 -5.79 5.72 -10.70
CA ALA A 186 -5.66 4.71 -11.74
C ALA A 186 -4.89 3.48 -11.23
N PHE A 187 -5.15 2.33 -11.85
CA PHE A 187 -4.45 1.08 -11.57
C PHE A 187 -3.48 0.69 -12.69
N TYR A 188 -2.38 0.04 -12.33
CA TYR A 188 -1.35 -0.48 -13.24
C TYR A 188 -0.90 -1.87 -12.80
N GLU A 189 -0.34 -2.68 -13.70
CA GLU A 189 0.22 -3.98 -13.33
C GLU A 189 1.56 -3.83 -12.58
N ALA A 190 1.82 -4.73 -11.64
CA ALA A 190 3.01 -4.77 -10.76
C ALA A 190 3.78 -6.08 -10.89
#